data_AF-A0A804RCU8-F1
#
_entry.id   AF-A0A804RCU8-F1
#
_cell.length_a   1.000
_cell.length_b   1.000
_cell.length_c   1.000
_cell.angle_alpha   90.00
_cell.angle_beta   90.00
_cell.angle_gamma   90.00
#
_symmetry.space_group_name_H-M   'P 1'
#
loop_
_entity.id
_entity.type
_entity.pdbx_description
1 polymer ?
#
loop_
_entity_poly.entity_id
_entity_poly.type
_entity_poly.pdbx_seq_one_letter_code
_entity_poly.pdbx_strand_id
1 'polypeptide(L)'
;MMPFWPVPSPMAGPATTMNMGMDYWGTASVPMHGKVIAAPISAPSSNSRDIVLSDPAIQDERELKRQKRKQSNRESARRSRLRKQAEWEEVANRADLLKQENSSLKEELKQLQEKCDGLTSENTSLHEKLKALEDEKSNGNL
;
A
#
# COMPACT_ATOMS: atom_id res chain seq x y z
N MET A 1 14.45 -4.51 -34.80
CA MET A 1 13.22 -3.68 -34.84
C MET A 1 12.37 -4.08 -33.65
N MET A 2 12.07 -3.17 -32.71
CA MET A 2 11.22 -3.45 -31.55
C MET A 2 9.77 -3.01 -31.84
N PRO A 3 8.75 -3.74 -31.36
CA PRO A 3 7.37 -3.36 -31.57
C PRO A 3 6.99 -2.16 -30.70
N PHE A 4 6.40 -1.15 -31.33
CA PHE A 4 5.85 0.05 -30.70
C PHE A 4 4.46 -0.28 -30.13
N TRP A 5 4.28 -0.16 -28.81
CA TRP A 5 2.97 -0.28 -28.17
C TRP A 5 2.35 1.12 -28.02
N PRO A 6 1.07 1.34 -28.41
CA PRO A 6 0.45 2.64 -28.25
C PRO A 6 0.21 2.93 -26.76
N VAL A 7 0.74 4.04 -26.26
CA VAL A 7 0.39 4.58 -24.94
C VAL A 7 -0.99 5.26 -25.06
N PRO A 8 -2.00 4.87 -24.25
CA PRO A 8 -3.30 5.54 -24.28
C PRO A 8 -3.20 6.95 -23.69
N SER A 9 -3.82 7.93 -24.37
CA SER A 9 -3.93 9.31 -23.90
C SER A 9 -4.74 9.39 -22.59
N PRO A 10 -4.41 10.31 -21.66
CA PRO A 10 -5.17 10.47 -20.44
C PRO A 10 -6.53 11.07 -20.77
N MET A 11 -7.59 10.29 -20.54
CA MET A 11 -8.97 10.73 -20.66
C MET A 11 -9.26 11.70 -19.50
N ALA A 12 -9.44 12.98 -19.78
CA ALA A 12 -9.88 13.96 -18.81
C ALA A 12 -11.31 13.62 -18.36
N GLY A 13 -11.45 13.01 -17.19
CA GLY A 13 -12.74 12.77 -16.55
C GLY A 13 -13.37 14.06 -16.03
N PRO A 14 -14.71 14.08 -15.83
CA PRO A 14 -15.40 15.22 -15.23
C PRO A 14 -14.82 15.51 -13.85
N ALA A 15 -14.51 16.79 -13.59
CA ALA A 15 -13.93 17.28 -12.35
C ALA A 15 -14.87 17.02 -11.16
N THR A 16 -14.76 15.83 -10.56
CA THR A 16 -15.20 15.62 -9.18
C THR A 16 -14.24 16.40 -8.30
N THR A 17 -14.75 17.42 -7.63
CA THR A 17 -14.06 18.16 -6.57
C THR A 17 -13.81 17.22 -5.38
N MET A 18 -12.89 16.29 -5.52
CA MET A 18 -12.31 15.56 -4.41
C MET A 18 -11.04 16.30 -4.03
N ASN A 19 -11.10 16.98 -2.88
CA ASN A 19 -9.91 17.41 -2.17
C ASN A 19 -9.17 16.14 -1.73
N MET A 20 -8.40 15.56 -2.66
CA MET A 20 -7.45 14.49 -2.39
C MET A 20 -6.12 15.17 -2.05
N GLY A 21 -6.12 15.85 -0.90
CA GLY A 21 -4.96 16.50 -0.31
C GLY A 21 -4.01 15.47 0.27
N MET A 22 -2.74 15.63 -0.08
CA MET A 22 -1.59 14.80 0.21
C MET A 22 -1.17 14.92 1.69
N ASP A 23 -1.73 14.10 2.57
CA ASP A 23 -1.38 14.11 4.00
C ASP A 23 -0.39 12.98 4.37
N TYR A 24 0.52 12.62 3.46
CA TYR A 24 1.25 11.35 3.57
C TYR A 24 2.41 11.36 4.59
N TRP A 25 2.97 12.50 5.02
CA TRP A 25 3.99 12.51 6.09
C TRP A 25 4.02 13.86 6.85
N GLY A 26 3.61 13.83 8.12
CA GLY A 26 4.00 14.74 9.23
C GLY A 26 4.13 16.25 9.02
N THR A 27 3.30 17.04 9.71
CA THR A 27 3.71 17.96 10.79
C THR A 27 2.49 18.76 11.24
N ALA A 28 2.36 18.98 12.54
CA ALA A 28 1.28 19.78 13.11
C ALA A 28 1.32 21.21 12.54
N SER A 29 0.28 21.60 11.80
CA SER A 29 0.08 22.98 11.38
C SER A 29 -1.29 23.44 11.84
N VAL A 30 -1.26 24.43 12.73
CA VAL A 30 -2.39 25.18 13.25
C VAL A 30 -3.23 25.79 12.12
N PRO A 31 -4.57 25.87 12.23
CA PRO A 31 -5.37 26.52 11.22
C PRO A 31 -5.28 28.04 11.39
N MET A 32 -4.48 28.68 10.54
CA MET A 32 -4.53 30.13 10.35
C MET A 32 -5.34 30.48 9.10
N HIS A 33 -6.38 31.27 9.37
CA HIS A 33 -6.93 32.32 8.53
C HIS A 33 -7.79 31.95 7.32
N GLY A 34 -8.83 32.76 7.12
CA GLY A 34 -9.39 32.99 5.79
C GLY A 34 -10.90 33.05 5.72
N LYS A 35 -11.52 34.03 6.39
CA LYS A 35 -12.83 34.53 5.97
C LYS A 35 -12.68 35.10 4.55
N VAL A 36 -13.03 34.33 3.54
CA VAL A 36 -13.34 34.84 2.21
C VAL A 36 -14.81 34.53 1.93
N ILE A 37 -15.58 35.61 1.95
CA ILE A 37 -16.95 35.66 1.45
C ILE A 37 -16.85 35.44 -0.05
N ALA A 38 -17.12 34.22 -0.50
CA ALA A 38 -17.43 33.93 -1.89
C ALA A 38 -18.83 33.31 -1.88
N ALA A 39 -19.81 34.14 -2.21
CA ALA A 39 -21.20 33.74 -2.29
C ALA A 39 -21.40 32.70 -3.41
N PRO A 40 -22.07 31.56 -3.15
CA PRO A 40 -22.98 31.00 -4.12
C PRO A 40 -24.32 31.74 -3.98
N ILE A 41 -24.58 32.68 -4.88
CA ILE A 41 -25.92 33.19 -5.12
C ILE A 41 -26.74 32.01 -5.65
N SER A 42 -27.53 31.40 -4.76
CA SER A 42 -28.87 30.84 -4.97
C SER A 42 -29.19 29.86 -3.84
N ALA A 43 -29.34 30.40 -2.65
CA ALA A 43 -30.21 29.78 -1.67
C ALA A 43 -31.64 30.24 -1.98
N PRO A 44 -32.57 29.37 -2.39
CA PRO A 44 -33.95 29.64 -2.09
C PRO A 44 -34.12 29.36 -0.59
N SER A 45 -33.98 30.43 0.19
CA SER A 45 -34.74 30.53 1.43
C SER A 45 -36.22 30.40 1.04
N SER A 46 -36.82 29.26 1.37
CA SER A 46 -38.26 29.15 1.46
C SER A 46 -38.62 28.10 2.50
N ASN A 47 -38.43 28.49 3.76
CA ASN A 47 -39.19 27.92 4.86
C ASN A 47 -40.61 28.48 4.75
N SER A 48 -41.38 28.19 3.69
CA SER A 48 -42.76 28.67 3.59
C SER A 48 -43.61 28.06 2.45
N ARG A 49 -43.57 26.75 2.18
CA ARG A 49 -44.62 26.09 1.34
C ARG A 49 -44.92 24.61 1.65
N ASP A 50 -44.61 24.09 2.84
CA ASP A 50 -44.89 22.67 3.15
C ASP A 50 -46.35 22.36 3.53
N ILE A 51 -47.29 23.31 3.38
CA ILE A 51 -48.74 23.08 3.53
C ILE A 51 -49.49 23.53 2.28
N VAL A 52 -49.00 23.18 1.09
CA VAL A 52 -49.80 23.35 -0.14
C VAL A 52 -49.73 22.05 -0.93
N LEU A 53 -50.64 21.13 -0.59
CA LEU A 53 -51.10 20.00 -1.39
C LEU A 53 -49.98 19.25 -2.11
N SER A 54 -49.24 18.39 -1.39
CA SER A 54 -48.46 17.36 -2.06
C SER A 54 -49.44 16.37 -2.68
N ASP A 55 -49.58 16.41 -4.00
CA ASP A 55 -50.21 15.33 -4.77
C ASP A 55 -49.61 13.99 -4.29
N PRO A 56 -50.42 13.00 -3.89
CA PRO A 56 -49.95 11.68 -3.46
C PRO A 56 -48.87 11.09 -4.38
N ALA A 57 -48.97 11.33 -5.70
CA ALA A 57 -47.97 10.89 -6.67
C ALA A 57 -46.55 11.47 -6.43
N ILE A 58 -46.45 12.73 -5.98
CA ILE A 58 -45.17 13.41 -5.71
C ILE A 58 -44.54 12.91 -4.40
N GLN A 59 -45.36 12.59 -3.40
CA GLN A 59 -44.86 11.99 -2.14
C GLN A 59 -44.32 10.58 -2.38
N ASP A 60 -45.02 9.78 -3.18
CA ASP A 60 -44.59 8.42 -3.56
C ASP A 60 -43.27 8.45 -4.33
N GLU A 61 -43.09 9.37 -5.28
CA GLU A 61 -41.84 9.52 -6.01
C GLU A 61 -40.67 9.88 -5.08
N ARG A 62 -40.90 10.78 -4.12
CA ARG A 62 -39.92 11.19 -3.11
C ARG A 62 -39.52 10.03 -2.21
N GLU A 63 -40.48 9.23 -1.75
CA GLU A 63 -40.19 8.09 -0.88
C GLU A 63 -39.49 6.97 -1.65
N LEU A 64 -39.90 6.67 -2.90
CA LEU A 64 -39.19 5.72 -3.77
C LEU A 64 -37.72 6.11 -3.98
N LYS A 65 -37.43 7.39 -4.22
CA LYS A 65 -36.06 7.91 -4.33
C LYS A 65 -35.28 7.74 -3.03
N ARG A 66 -35.94 7.94 -1.88
CA ARG A 66 -35.33 7.73 -0.56
C ARG A 66 -34.96 6.27 -0.34
N GLN A 67 -35.83 5.33 -0.72
CA GLN A 67 -35.54 3.90 -0.63
C GLN A 67 -34.38 3.49 -1.53
N LYS A 68 -34.36 3.95 -2.79
CA LYS A 68 -33.23 3.73 -3.70
C LYS A 68 -31.90 4.26 -3.14
N ARG A 69 -31.90 5.44 -2.52
CA ARG A 69 -30.72 6.01 -1.86
C ARG A 69 -30.25 5.18 -0.67
N LYS A 70 -31.19 4.71 0.17
CA LYS A 70 -30.87 3.82 1.31
C LYS A 70 -30.21 2.53 0.83
N GLN A 71 -30.74 1.92 -0.22
CA GLN A 71 -30.16 0.70 -0.79
C GLN A 71 -28.77 0.96 -1.39
N SER A 72 -28.63 1.98 -2.23
CA SER A 72 -27.35 2.33 -2.85
C SER A 72 -26.27 2.67 -1.81
N ASN A 73 -26.62 3.42 -0.76
CA ASN A 73 -25.69 3.73 0.34
C ASN A 73 -25.31 2.48 1.14
N ARG A 74 -26.27 1.58 1.39
CA ARG A 74 -26.00 0.29 2.04
C ARG A 74 -25.01 -0.53 1.24
N GLU A 75 -25.19 -0.62 -0.06
CA GLU A 75 -24.30 -1.34 -0.97
C GLU A 75 -22.92 -0.68 -1.06
N SER A 76 -22.86 0.66 -1.18
CA SER A 76 -21.59 1.38 -1.25
C SER A 76 -20.80 1.31 0.05
N ALA A 77 -21.47 1.37 1.21
CA ALA A 77 -20.85 1.14 2.51
C ALA A 77 -20.28 -0.29 2.64
N ARG A 78 -21.03 -1.31 2.19
CA ARG A 78 -20.52 -2.70 2.13
C ARG A 78 -19.29 -2.82 1.24
N ARG A 79 -19.35 -2.30 0.02
CA ARG A 79 -18.21 -2.32 -0.93
C ARG A 79 -17.00 -1.59 -0.37
N SER A 80 -17.21 -0.44 0.29
CA SER A 80 -16.12 0.30 0.93
C SER A 80 -15.45 -0.50 2.04
N ARG A 81 -16.23 -1.15 2.91
CA ARG A 81 -15.70 -2.03 3.96
C ARG A 81 -14.92 -3.21 3.38
N LEU A 82 -15.46 -3.89 2.37
CA LEU A 82 -14.81 -5.01 1.72
C LEU A 82 -13.49 -4.62 1.03
N ARG A 83 -13.44 -3.46 0.35
CA ARG A 83 -12.20 -2.97 -0.24
C ARG A 83 -11.12 -2.72 0.80
N LYS A 84 -11.46 -2.00 1.89
CA LYS A 84 -10.51 -1.77 2.98
C LYS A 84 -10.05 -3.07 3.61
N GLN A 85 -10.96 -4.03 3.82
CA GLN A 85 -10.60 -5.35 4.33
C GLN A 85 -9.61 -6.07 3.41
N ALA A 86 -9.87 -6.08 2.10
CA ALA A 86 -8.95 -6.68 1.13
C ALA A 86 -7.57 -5.99 1.12
N GLU A 87 -7.53 -4.66 1.22
CA GLU A 87 -6.27 -3.90 1.34
C GLU A 87 -5.48 -4.30 2.59
N TRP A 88 -6.16 -4.46 3.74
CA TRP A 88 -5.52 -4.93 4.98
C TRP A 88 -4.99 -6.36 4.86
N GLU A 89 -5.79 -7.25 4.28
CA GLU A 89 -5.40 -8.65 4.05
C GLU A 89 -4.21 -8.75 3.09
N GLU A 90 -4.19 -7.96 2.01
CA GLU A 90 -3.06 -7.91 1.07
C GLU A 90 -1.77 -7.46 1.77
N VAL A 91 -1.85 -6.39 2.57
CA VAL A 91 -0.69 -5.89 3.33
C VAL A 91 -0.21 -6.91 4.36
N ALA A 92 -1.13 -7.56 5.08
CA ALA A 92 -0.78 -8.61 6.04
C ALA A 92 -0.09 -9.80 5.37
N ASN A 93 -0.66 -10.30 4.26
CA ASN A 93 -0.06 -11.37 3.47
C ASN A 93 1.32 -10.99 2.95
N ARG A 94 1.51 -9.75 2.49
CA ARG A 94 2.82 -9.29 2.03
C ARG A 94 3.85 -9.24 3.16
N ALA A 95 3.45 -8.81 4.35
CA ALA A 95 4.32 -8.81 5.53
C ALA A 95 4.74 -10.24 5.93
N ASP A 96 3.79 -11.18 5.91
CA ASP A 96 4.07 -12.59 6.24
C ASP A 96 5.01 -13.24 5.22
N LEU A 97 4.79 -13.01 3.92
CA LEU A 97 5.69 -13.48 2.86
C LEU A 97 7.10 -12.92 3.03
N LEU A 98 7.24 -11.60 3.23
CA LEU A 98 8.54 -10.97 3.45
C LEU A 98 9.23 -11.50 4.71
N LYS A 99 8.47 -11.81 5.77
CA LYS A 99 9.01 -12.40 6.99
C LYS A 99 9.54 -13.82 6.73
N GLN A 100 8.81 -14.63 5.98
CA GLN A 100 9.23 -15.97 5.59
C GLN A 100 10.48 -15.94 4.69
N GLU A 101 10.49 -15.08 3.67
CA GLU A 101 11.66 -14.86 2.82
C GLU A 101 12.87 -14.41 3.65
N ASN A 102 12.67 -13.49 4.60
CA ASN A 102 13.75 -13.02 5.47
C ASN A 102 14.32 -14.14 6.35
N SER A 103 13.47 -15.02 6.91
CA SER A 103 13.96 -16.19 7.66
C SER A 103 14.73 -17.16 6.78
N SER A 104 14.24 -17.46 5.57
CA SER A 104 14.92 -18.34 4.62
C SER A 104 16.30 -17.81 4.25
N LEU A 105 16.39 -16.52 3.90
CA LEU A 105 17.67 -15.88 3.56
C LEU A 105 18.65 -15.88 4.73
N LYS A 106 18.16 -15.71 5.97
CA LYS A 106 19.02 -15.80 7.16
C LYS A 106 19.56 -17.20 7.39
N GLU A 107 18.75 -18.22 7.14
CA GLU A 107 19.18 -19.63 7.22
C GLU A 107 20.23 -19.94 6.15
N GLU A 108 20.01 -19.51 4.90
CA GLU A 108 20.97 -19.66 3.81
C GLU A 108 22.30 -18.96 4.11
N LEU A 109 22.24 -17.72 4.63
CA LEU A 109 23.43 -16.97 5.03
C LEU A 109 24.20 -17.71 6.11
N LYS A 110 23.50 -18.23 7.13
CA LYS A 110 24.12 -19.02 8.20
C LYS A 110 24.81 -20.27 7.65
N GLN A 111 24.15 -21.03 6.77
CA GLN A 111 24.74 -22.23 6.15
C GLN A 111 25.97 -21.90 5.31
N LEU A 112 25.95 -20.78 4.56
CA LEU A 112 27.10 -20.33 3.79
C LEU A 112 28.26 -19.93 4.69
N GLN A 113 27.97 -19.23 5.79
CA GLN A 113 28.98 -18.86 6.78
C GLN A 113 29.65 -20.10 7.38
N GLU A 114 28.86 -21.10 7.82
CA GLU A 114 29.40 -22.37 8.34
C GLU A 114 30.28 -23.09 7.32
N LYS A 115 29.89 -23.09 6.03
CA LYS A 115 30.70 -23.67 4.95
C LYS A 115 32.01 -22.90 4.73
N CYS A 116 31.96 -21.57 4.74
CA CYS A 116 33.15 -20.74 4.62
C CYS A 116 34.11 -21.00 5.77
N ASP A 117 33.62 -20.98 7.01
CA ASP A 117 34.43 -21.23 8.21
C ASP A 117 35.06 -22.64 8.17
N GLY A 118 34.29 -23.64 7.73
CA GLY A 118 34.78 -25.01 7.52
C GLY A 118 35.92 -25.07 6.51
N LEU A 119 35.74 -24.48 5.31
CA LEU A 119 36.77 -24.43 4.27
C LEU A 119 38.00 -23.63 4.71
N THR A 120 37.82 -22.57 5.49
CA THR A 120 38.93 -21.80 6.07
C THR A 120 39.73 -22.66 7.04
N SER A 121 39.07 -23.42 7.93
CA SER A 121 39.74 -24.32 8.88
C SER A 121 40.46 -25.48 8.19
N GLU A 122 39.89 -26.02 7.11
CA GLU A 122 40.52 -27.06 6.31
C GLU A 122 41.76 -26.52 5.60
N ASN A 123 41.64 -25.35 4.96
CA ASN A 123 42.77 -24.68 4.33
C ASN A 123 43.90 -24.40 5.33
N THR A 124 43.59 -23.88 6.54
CA THR A 124 44.61 -23.60 7.55
C THR A 124 45.31 -24.89 7.99
N SER A 125 44.56 -25.97 8.24
CA SER A 125 45.14 -27.28 8.58
C SER A 125 46.02 -27.85 7.46
N LEU A 126 45.60 -27.73 6.19
CA LEU A 126 46.41 -28.17 5.06
C LEU A 126 47.69 -27.34 4.90
N HIS A 127 47.61 -26.02 5.07
CA HIS A 127 48.77 -25.15 5.06
C HIS A 127 49.77 -25.49 6.18
N GLU A 128 49.29 -25.77 7.38
CA GLU A 128 50.14 -26.20 8.51
C GLU A 128 50.83 -27.54 8.21
N LYS A 129 50.08 -28.52 7.66
CA LYS A 129 50.65 -29.82 7.26
C LYS A 129 51.70 -29.69 6.16
N LEU A 130 51.44 -28.86 5.14
CA LEU A 130 52.42 -28.60 4.08
C LEU A 130 53.70 -27.98 4.63
N LYS A 131 53.57 -26.99 5.51
CA LYS A 131 54.71 -26.34 6.15
C LYS A 131 55.53 -27.33 6.99
N ALA A 132 54.87 -28.19 7.77
CA ALA A 132 55.56 -29.21 8.55
C ALA A 132 56.36 -30.20 7.67
N LEU A 133 55.80 -30.61 6.53
CA LEU A 133 56.49 -31.48 5.57
C LEU A 133 57.68 -30.78 4.88
N GLU A 134 57.57 -29.49 4.58
CA GLU A 134 58.69 -28.68 4.06
C GLU A 134 59.82 -28.57 5.08
N ASP A 135 59.49 -28.35 6.35
CA ASP A 135 60.46 -28.30 7.45
C ASP A 135 61.16 -29.66 7.64
N GLU A 136 60.44 -30.79 7.60
CA GLU A 136 61.02 -32.13 7.65
C GLU A 136 61.97 -32.42 6.48
N LYS A 137 61.57 -32.05 5.25
CA LYS A 137 62.41 -32.23 4.06
C LYS A 137 63.69 -31.40 4.11
N SER A 138 63.63 -30.21 4.69
CA SER A 138 64.80 -29.34 4.87
C SER A 138 65.80 -29.90 5.90
N ASN A 139 65.30 -30.59 6.94
CA ASN A 139 66.13 -31.20 7.99
C ASN A 139 66.70 -32.58 7.61
N GLY A 140 66.02 -33.34 6.74
CA GLY A 140 66.47 -34.67 6.31
C GLY A 140 67.54 -34.70 5.21
N ASN A 141 68.01 -33.54 4.75
CA ASN A 141 69.01 -33.41 3.67
C ASN A 141 70.41 -33.04 4.19
N LEU A 142 70.71 -33.38 5.45
CA LEU A 142 71.99 -33.23 6.15
C LEU A 142 72.70 -34.59 6.29
#